data_AF-A0A7S4MIG1-F1
#
_entry.id   AF-A0A7S4MIG1-F1
#
_cell.length_a   1.000
_cell.length_b   1.000
_cell.length_c   1.000
_cell.angle_alpha   90.00
_cell.angle_beta   90.00
_cell.angle_gamma   90.00
#
_symmetry.space_group_name_H-M   'P 1'
#
loop_
_entity.id
_entity.type
_entity.pdbx_description
1 polymer ?
#
loop_
_entity_poly.entity_id
_entity_poly.type
_entity_poly.pdbx_seq_one_letter_code
_entity_poly.pdbx_strand_id
1 'polypeptide(L)'
;EGKDQQLSVSNLASAPFSQEAIRNKKDSLMLWDNVRSFSSFGGMNKEQAVAESASVLEELNRISTQSPEVLQPFVSCLLKIIRCDFAQLRGGAYALLLAYLNLMGNSS
;
A
#
# COMPACT_ATOMS: atom_id res chain seq x y z
N GLU A 1 27.44 14.30 17.55
CA GLU A 1 26.88 13.14 18.26
C GLU A 1 25.80 12.53 17.38
N GLY A 2 26.10 11.38 16.78
CA GLY A 2 25.18 10.65 15.92
C GLY A 2 24.14 9.93 16.77
N LYS A 3 22.87 10.12 16.44
CA LYS A 3 21.81 9.22 16.87
C LYS A 3 21.16 8.67 15.61
N ASP A 4 21.65 7.52 15.21
CA ASP A 4 20.95 6.56 14.38
C ASP A 4 19.56 6.33 14.98
N GLN A 5 18.56 7.02 14.44
CA GLN A 5 17.17 6.67 14.63
C GLN A 5 16.91 5.45 13.77
N GLN A 6 17.34 4.32 14.30
CA GLN A 6 16.87 3.00 13.92
C GLN A 6 15.34 3.03 14.07
N LEU A 7 14.66 3.30 12.96
CA LEU A 7 13.21 3.24 12.83
C LEU A 7 12.80 1.80 13.13
N SER A 8 12.53 1.55 14.41
CA SER A 8 11.99 0.29 14.89
C SER A 8 10.66 0.05 14.18
N VAL A 9 10.64 -1.01 13.36
CA VAL A 9 9.47 -1.52 12.61
C VAL A 9 8.28 -1.81 13.55
N SER A 10 8.52 -1.84 14.85
CA SER A 10 7.56 -2.15 15.91
C SER A 10 6.59 -1.01 16.30
N ASN A 11 6.76 0.22 15.80
CA ASN A 11 5.89 1.36 16.18
C ASN A 11 4.77 1.70 15.17
N LEU A 12 4.63 0.96 14.07
CA LEU A 12 3.56 1.19 13.07
C LEU A 12 2.18 0.64 13.48
N ALA A 13 2.04 0.06 14.67
CA ALA A 13 0.79 -0.57 15.11
C ALA A 13 -0.20 0.39 15.80
N SER A 14 0.18 1.62 16.15
CA SER A 14 -0.67 2.44 17.05
C SER A 14 -0.62 3.97 16.87
N ALA A 15 0.07 4.49 15.85
CA ALA A 15 0.00 5.93 15.56
C ALA A 15 -1.31 6.25 14.83
N PRO A 16 -2.04 7.33 15.18
CA PRO A 16 -3.18 7.77 14.39
C PRO A 16 -2.72 7.99 12.95
N PHE A 17 -3.49 7.49 11.98
CA PHE A 17 -3.18 7.58 10.55
C PHE A 17 -2.99 9.04 10.13
N SER A 18 -1.75 9.54 10.20
CA SER A 18 -1.44 10.89 9.77
C SER A 18 -1.63 10.98 8.26
N GLN A 19 -2.04 12.15 7.77
CA GLN A 19 -2.17 12.37 6.33
C GLN A 19 -0.86 12.10 5.58
N GLU A 20 0.27 12.36 6.24
CA GLU A 20 1.60 12.08 5.71
C GLU A 20 1.86 10.57 5.59
N ALA A 21 1.50 9.76 6.59
CA ALA A 21 1.64 8.31 6.51
C ALA A 21 0.77 7.71 5.40
N ILE A 22 -0.46 8.20 5.24
CA ILE A 22 -1.37 7.80 4.14
C ILE A 22 -0.75 8.18 2.79
N ARG A 23 -0.23 9.40 2.67
CA ARG A 23 0.42 9.88 1.44
C ARG A 23 1.64 9.03 1.08
N ASN A 24 2.54 8.78 2.02
CA ASN A 24 3.75 7.99 1.77
C ASN A 24 3.42 6.57 1.30
N LYS A 25 2.43 5.91 1.91
CA LYS A 25 1.96 4.58 1.45
C LYS A 25 1.39 4.64 0.05
N LYS A 26 0.66 5.70 -0.28
CA LYS A 26 0.07 5.87 -1.61
C LYS A 26 1.15 6.08 -2.66
N ASP A 27 2.17 6.87 -2.33
CA ASP A 27 3.33 7.11 -3.18
C ASP A 27 4.11 5.79 -3.40
N SER A 28 4.30 4.96 -2.36
CA SER A 28 4.88 3.62 -2.50
C SER A 28 4.09 2.71 -3.45
N LEU A 29 2.76 2.69 -3.37
CA LEU A 29 1.94 1.93 -4.33
C LEU A 29 1.97 2.51 -5.74
N MET A 30 2.21 3.82 -5.90
CA MET A 30 2.39 4.46 -7.20
C MET A 30 3.76 4.23 -7.82
N LEU A 31 4.81 3.95 -7.02
CA LEU A 31 6.13 3.57 -7.54
C LEU A 31 6.05 2.36 -8.48
N TRP A 32 5.13 1.43 -8.22
CA TRP A 32 4.87 0.30 -9.12
C TRP A 32 4.45 0.74 -10.55
N ASP A 33 3.60 1.75 -10.67
CA ASP A 33 3.13 2.27 -11.98
C ASP A 33 4.32 2.87 -12.78
N ASN A 34 5.26 3.49 -12.06
CA ASN A 34 6.48 4.07 -12.62
C ASN A 34 7.51 2.99 -12.99
N VAL A 35 7.74 1.99 -12.14
CA VAL A 35 8.71 0.89 -12.39
C VAL A 35 8.20 -0.12 -13.42
N ARG A 36 6.87 -0.26 -13.60
CA ARG A 36 6.30 -1.00 -14.73
C ARG A 36 6.62 -0.33 -16.07
N SER A 37 6.65 1.01 -16.09
CA SER A 37 6.82 1.82 -17.30
C SER A 37 8.28 2.12 -17.63
N PHE A 38 9.18 2.12 -16.62
CA PHE A 38 10.60 2.42 -16.76
C PHE A 38 11.45 1.31 -16.10
N SER A 39 12.53 0.89 -16.75
CA SER A 39 13.40 -0.22 -16.31
C SER A 39 14.13 -0.01 -14.97
N SER A 40 14.13 1.22 -14.44
CA SER A 40 14.50 1.54 -13.05
C SER A 40 14.00 2.96 -12.72
N PHE A 41 13.53 3.20 -11.49
CA PHE A 41 13.17 4.54 -11.03
C PHE A 41 13.93 4.84 -9.73
N GLY A 42 14.77 5.87 -9.73
CA GLY A 42 15.54 6.28 -8.54
C GLY A 42 16.47 5.20 -7.96
N GLY A 43 16.93 4.24 -8.78
CA GLY A 43 17.76 3.12 -8.32
C GLY A 43 16.98 1.92 -7.77
N MET A 44 15.65 2.02 -7.65
CA MET A 44 14.78 0.91 -7.30
C MET A 44 14.53 0.03 -8.54
N ASN A 45 14.84 -1.25 -8.42
CA ASN A 45 14.57 -2.25 -9.46
C ASN A 45 13.14 -2.82 -9.34
N LYS A 46 12.73 -3.61 -10.35
CA LYS A 46 11.39 -4.21 -10.40
C LYS A 46 11.06 -5.09 -9.20
N GLU A 47 12.03 -5.85 -8.70
CA GLU A 47 11.85 -6.76 -7.57
C GLU A 47 11.66 -5.99 -6.26
N GLN A 48 12.46 -4.96 -6.04
CA GLN A 48 12.34 -4.06 -4.88
C GLN A 48 11.00 -3.33 -4.87
N ALA A 49 10.56 -2.81 -6.03
CA ALA A 49 9.27 -2.14 -6.13
C ALA A 49 8.08 -3.07 -5.85
N VAL A 50 8.19 -4.34 -6.27
CA VAL A 50 7.20 -5.36 -5.97
C VAL A 50 7.19 -5.72 -4.49
N ALA A 51 8.36 -5.89 -3.87
CA ALA A 51 8.47 -6.20 -2.44
C ALA A 51 7.90 -5.07 -1.57
N GLU A 52 8.25 -3.82 -1.88
CA GLU A 52 7.72 -2.63 -1.20
C GLU A 52 6.20 -2.54 -1.36
N SER A 53 5.69 -2.70 -2.59
CA SER A 53 4.25 -2.68 -2.85
C SER A 53 3.52 -3.79 -2.10
N ALA A 54 4.09 -4.99 -2.03
CA ALA A 54 3.52 -6.11 -1.28
C ALA A 54 3.45 -5.80 0.22
N SER A 55 4.53 -5.25 0.79
CA SER A 55 4.57 -4.85 2.21
C SER A 55 3.50 -3.81 2.54
N VAL A 56 3.30 -2.81 1.68
CA VAL A 56 2.25 -1.80 1.87
C VAL A 56 0.86 -2.42 1.77
N LEU A 57 0.62 -3.36 0.84
CA LEU A 57 -0.67 -4.06 0.73
C LEU A 57 -0.97 -4.90 1.98
N GLU A 58 0.02 -5.59 2.53
CA GLU A 58 -0.13 -6.35 3.78
C GLU A 58 -0.46 -5.45 4.96
N GLU A 59 0.23 -4.31 5.08
CA GLU A 59 -0.03 -3.35 6.13
C GLU A 59 -1.43 -2.74 6.00
N LEU A 60 -1.82 -2.33 4.79
CA LEU A 60 -3.17 -1.85 4.51
C LEU A 60 -4.21 -2.90 4.85
N ASN A 61 -3.96 -4.19 4.57
CA ASN A 61 -4.87 -5.26 4.90
C ASN A 61 -5.04 -5.41 6.40
N ARG A 62 -3.93 -5.37 7.16
CA ARG A 62 -3.99 -5.38 8.62
C ARG A 62 -4.82 -4.22 9.16
N ILE A 63 -4.62 -3.02 8.63
CA ILE A 63 -5.34 -1.82 9.08
C ILE A 63 -6.83 -1.88 8.69
N SER A 64 -7.13 -2.28 7.46
CA SER A 64 -8.50 -2.25 6.92
C SER A 64 -9.44 -3.22 7.63
N THR A 65 -8.92 -4.23 8.35
CA THR A 65 -9.74 -5.08 9.22
C THR A 65 -10.36 -4.31 10.39
N GLN A 66 -9.75 -3.21 10.82
CA GLN A 66 -10.20 -2.38 11.94
C GLN A 66 -10.88 -1.09 11.46
N SER A 67 -10.39 -0.51 10.37
CA SER A 67 -10.86 0.76 9.81
C SER A 67 -10.87 0.68 8.28
N PRO A 68 -11.92 0.11 7.64
CA PRO A 68 -11.93 -0.08 6.19
C PRO A 68 -11.98 1.23 5.39
N GLU A 69 -12.45 2.32 5.98
CA GLU A 69 -12.51 3.66 5.40
C GLU A 69 -11.13 4.21 4.99
N VAL A 70 -10.05 3.71 5.61
CA VAL A 70 -8.67 4.07 5.26
C VAL A 70 -8.32 3.69 3.83
N LEU A 71 -9.07 2.77 3.20
CA LEU A 71 -8.83 2.29 1.85
C LEU A 71 -9.29 3.28 0.78
N GLN A 72 -10.22 4.19 1.10
CA GLN A 72 -10.76 5.18 0.16
C GLN A 72 -9.67 5.94 -0.63
N PRO A 73 -8.62 6.53 -0.01
CA PRO A 73 -7.57 7.24 -0.74
C PRO A 73 -6.71 6.35 -1.67
N PHE A 74 -6.77 5.03 -1.50
CA PHE A 74 -5.96 4.04 -2.23
C PHE A 74 -6.71 3.33 -3.37
N VAL A 75 -8.04 3.44 -3.45
CA VAL A 75 -8.87 2.69 -4.43
C VAL A 75 -8.33 2.79 -5.86
N SER A 76 -7.96 4.00 -6.31
CA SER A 76 -7.39 4.21 -7.65
C SER A 76 -6.05 3.47 -7.85
N CYS A 77 -5.17 3.48 -6.85
CA CYS A 77 -3.90 2.75 -6.88
C CYS A 77 -4.14 1.23 -6.89
N LEU A 78 -5.06 0.73 -6.07
CA LEU A 78 -5.40 -0.70 -6.01
C LEU A 78 -5.97 -1.20 -7.35
N LEU A 79 -6.83 -0.42 -8.01
CA LEU A 79 -7.35 -0.75 -9.35
C LEU A 79 -6.24 -0.83 -10.40
N LYS A 80 -5.22 0.02 -10.32
CA LYS A 80 -4.05 -0.08 -11.20
C LYS A 80 -3.23 -1.33 -10.92
N ILE A 81 -3.02 -1.67 -9.65
CA ILE A 81 -2.27 -2.86 -9.23
C ILE A 81 -2.95 -4.15 -9.70
N ILE A 82 -4.29 -4.23 -9.70
CA ILE A 82 -5.01 -5.40 -10.23
C ILE A 82 -4.67 -5.71 -11.69
N ARG A 83 -4.28 -4.70 -12.47
CA ARG A 83 -3.88 -4.84 -13.88
C ARG A 83 -2.40 -5.16 -14.07
N CYS A 84 -1.64 -5.40 -12.98
CA CYS A 84 -0.23 -5.75 -13.05
C CYS A 84 -0.01 -7.24 -13.36
N ASP A 85 1.19 -7.60 -13.81
CA ASP A 85 1.52 -8.99 -14.15
C ASP A 85 1.87 -9.86 -12.92
N PHE A 86 2.06 -9.24 -11.75
CA PHE A 86 2.44 -9.91 -10.51
C PHE A 86 1.24 -10.42 -9.73
N ALA A 87 1.04 -11.74 -9.75
CA ALA A 87 -0.10 -12.40 -9.10
C ALA A 87 -0.25 -12.04 -7.60
N GLN A 88 0.87 -11.94 -6.87
CA GLN A 88 0.87 -11.60 -5.44
C GLN A 88 0.29 -10.19 -5.16
N LEU A 89 0.65 -9.20 -5.99
CA LEU A 89 0.13 -7.84 -5.84
C LEU A 89 -1.34 -7.76 -6.26
N ARG A 90 -1.72 -8.46 -7.34
CA ARG A 90 -3.12 -8.56 -7.76
C ARG A 90 -4.00 -9.13 -6.66
N GLY A 91 -3.59 -10.26 -6.06
CA GLY A 91 -4.35 -10.93 -4.99
C GLY A 91 -4.59 -10.02 -3.79
N GLY A 92 -3.54 -9.36 -3.30
CA GLY A 92 -3.64 -8.40 -2.20
C GLY A 92 -4.55 -7.22 -2.54
N ALA A 93 -4.41 -6.63 -3.72
CA ALA A 93 -5.25 -5.50 -4.14
C ALA A 93 -6.73 -5.88 -4.32
N TYR A 94 -7.02 -7.08 -4.82
CA TYR A 94 -8.39 -7.61 -4.89
C TYR A 94 -9.02 -7.74 -3.52
N ALA A 95 -8.32 -8.34 -2.55
CA ALA A 95 -8.84 -8.54 -1.20
C ALA A 95 -9.19 -7.19 -0.54
N LEU A 96 -8.32 -6.19 -0.67
CA LEU A 96 -8.55 -4.85 -0.16
C LEU A 96 -9.75 -4.15 -0.83
N LEU A 97 -9.88 -4.23 -2.16
CA LEU A 97 -11.03 -3.64 -2.84
C LEU A 97 -12.35 -4.32 -2.45
N LEU A 98 -12.36 -5.63 -2.29
CA LEU A 98 -13.54 -6.35 -1.81
C LEU A 98 -13.91 -5.92 -0.38
N ALA A 99 -12.93 -5.78 0.51
CA ALA A 99 -13.16 -5.27 1.87
C ALA A 99 -13.77 -3.85 1.85
N TYR A 100 -13.25 -2.97 1.00
CA TYR A 100 -13.79 -1.62 0.82
C TYR A 100 -15.23 -1.62 0.26
N LEU A 101 -15.50 -2.42 -0.78
CA LEU A 101 -16.83 -2.52 -1.37
C LEU A 101 -17.86 -3.09 -0.39
N ASN A 102 -17.48 -4.06 0.44
CA ASN A 102 -18.35 -4.62 1.47
C ASN A 102 -18.71 -3.58 2.54
N LEU A 103 -17.78 -2.70 2.93
CA LEU A 103 -18.10 -1.55 3.80
C LEU A 103 -19.15 -0.64 3.15
N MET A 104 -18.94 -0.28 1.89
CA MET A 104 -19.85 0.61 1.15
C MET A 104 -21.24 -0.02 0.95
N GLY A 105 -21.31 -1.34 0.70
CA GLY A 105 -22.57 -2.07 0.51
C GLY A 105 -23.37 -2.26 1.80
N ASN A 106 -22.72 -2.34 2.96
CA ASN A 106 -23.39 -2.45 4.28
C ASN A 106 -23.79 -1.09 4.88
N SER A 107 -23.43 0.02 4.25
CA SER A 107 -23.75 1.38 4.71
C SER A 107 -25.07 1.93 4.11
N SER A 108 -25.90 1.06 3.49
CA SER A 108 -27.17 1.39 2.81
C SER A 108 -28.39 0.94 3.60
#